data_AF-A0A3M1GQF3-F1
#
_entry.id   AF-A0A3M1GQF3-F1
#
_cell.length_a   1.000
_cell.length_b   1.000
_cell.length_c   1.000
_cell.angle_alpha   90.00
_cell.angle_beta   90.00
_cell.angle_gamma   90.00
#
_symmetry.space_group_name_H-M   'P 1'
#
loop_
_entity.id
_entity.type
_entity.pdbx_description
1 polymer ?
#
loop_
_entity_poly.entity_id
_entity_poly.type
_entity_poly.pdbx_seq_one_letter_code
_entity_poly.pdbx_strand_id
1 'polypeptide(L)'
;MAAACLWLARAGTAFAGVYQGPVDEATWQRMLGEVDSAREALAEMIARAEAQGIPTEYARVSLVTIDLFRGKFAPWDRAHPAEVQAMYDAKYFSRHDPVGPVRLPFDELADCIEVADTAMAELERQLQGSLRLVRPPDFSADDIRLVGAYYRLRGRVVFPSYFFWHPFEEDLMQAYGRSGEGYLAVTDLGPDGHVRSWRHDALVDLIRRQADARRAPIQFFLGHVVGEGAWQRLAHPKVFAAGGRLFTDYDIDHPLVREWLETLFAEQMAPAVAACGDKPRVHMMANEPAFPMREGGVQAENGVSGWTMTKFRAWLQAKYGSIDAVNQLYGTAWGDFGEATMPLPMPLSLQGGARWYDWCRFNMDRVNEWFAWLHERIHAVDPDGKTHVKLMGERSVHFEYRDEGLDFESIVRLVDMPGTDSQMTPADAEWDVRFDQSWRGRYCLEWRAQAIMLDFIRSLAPGKPCYDSEWHGLSGSRWRAFHMDRRYVRAALWLAFSGGL
;
A
#
# COMPACT_ATOMS: atom_id res chain seq x y z
N MET A 1 57.03 -23.19 -10.98
CA MET A 1 56.47 -22.31 -9.92
C MET A 1 56.06 -21.00 -10.55
N ALA A 2 54.78 -20.87 -10.88
CA ALA A 2 54.04 -19.61 -11.09
C ALA A 2 52.62 -20.04 -11.49
N ALA A 3 51.74 -20.17 -10.50
CA ALA A 3 50.33 -20.47 -10.73
C ALA A 3 49.63 -19.14 -11.08
N ALA A 4 49.23 -19.01 -12.33
CA ALA A 4 48.41 -17.91 -12.81
C ALA A 4 46.96 -18.12 -12.33
N CYS A 5 46.51 -17.31 -11.38
CA CYS A 5 45.09 -17.17 -11.07
C CYS A 5 44.41 -16.47 -12.24
N LEU A 6 43.67 -17.23 -13.06
CA LEU A 6 42.69 -16.68 -13.98
C LEU A 6 41.55 -16.07 -13.14
N TRP A 7 41.59 -14.76 -12.96
CA TRP A 7 40.39 -13.97 -12.69
C TRP A 7 39.70 -13.74 -14.03
N LEU A 8 38.65 -14.52 -14.30
CA LEU A 8 37.67 -14.19 -15.32
C LEU A 8 36.97 -12.91 -14.86
N ALA A 9 37.40 -11.78 -15.39
CA ALA A 9 36.63 -10.55 -15.38
C ALA A 9 35.32 -10.83 -16.14
N ARG A 10 34.27 -11.23 -15.42
CA ARG A 10 32.90 -11.10 -15.90
C ARG A 10 32.62 -9.61 -16.02
N ALA A 11 32.75 -9.08 -17.23
CA ALA A 11 32.19 -7.79 -17.58
C ALA A 11 30.66 -7.90 -17.42
N GLY A 12 30.17 -7.54 -16.24
CA GLY A 12 28.77 -7.68 -15.84
C GLY A 12 27.87 -6.67 -16.54
N THR A 13 27.32 -7.07 -17.69
CA THR A 13 26.06 -6.54 -18.23
C THR A 13 25.05 -7.65 -18.51
N ALA A 14 25.28 -8.88 -18.02
CA ALA A 14 24.31 -9.96 -18.12
C ALA A 14 23.47 -9.95 -16.85
N PHE A 15 22.28 -9.37 -16.95
CA PHE A 15 21.14 -9.79 -16.14
C PHE A 15 21.03 -11.31 -16.29
N ALA A 16 20.93 -12.07 -15.21
CA ALA A 16 20.57 -13.48 -15.33
C ALA A 16 19.15 -13.48 -15.89
N GLY A 17 19.02 -13.81 -17.17
CA GLY A 17 17.71 -13.99 -17.77
C GLY A 17 17.00 -15.17 -17.10
N VAL A 18 15.68 -15.21 -17.28
CA VAL A 18 14.79 -16.34 -16.97
C VAL A 18 15.50 -17.69 -16.95
N TYR A 19 15.43 -18.44 -15.84
CA TYR A 19 16.05 -19.76 -15.74
C TYR A 19 15.42 -20.76 -16.74
N GLN A 20 16.24 -21.27 -17.67
CA GLN A 20 15.87 -22.26 -18.68
C GLN A 20 16.59 -23.61 -18.50
N GLY A 21 17.29 -23.80 -17.39
CA GLY A 21 18.10 -25.00 -17.15
C GLY A 21 17.29 -26.23 -16.71
N PRO A 22 17.95 -27.39 -16.54
CA PRO A 22 17.33 -28.60 -15.99
C PRO A 22 16.79 -28.38 -14.57
N VAL A 23 15.79 -29.17 -14.18
CA VAL A 23 15.12 -29.10 -12.85
C VAL A 23 15.33 -30.36 -12.01
N ASP A 24 16.39 -31.11 -12.29
CA ASP A 24 16.73 -32.33 -11.55
C ASP A 24 17.45 -32.06 -10.21
N GLU A 25 17.57 -33.11 -9.38
CA GLU A 25 18.23 -33.04 -8.08
C GLU A 25 19.72 -32.69 -8.17
N ALA A 26 20.41 -33.16 -9.22
CA ALA A 26 21.82 -32.86 -9.40
C ALA A 26 22.03 -31.35 -9.66
N THR A 27 21.16 -30.77 -10.48
CA THR A 27 21.16 -29.34 -10.80
C THR A 27 20.84 -28.50 -9.56
N TRP A 28 19.87 -28.94 -8.76
CA TRP A 28 19.52 -28.28 -7.50
C TRP A 28 20.69 -28.23 -6.52
N GLN A 29 21.32 -29.37 -6.24
CA GLN A 29 22.47 -29.43 -5.34
C GLN A 29 23.65 -28.60 -5.85
N ARG A 30 23.87 -28.57 -7.17
CA ARG A 30 24.87 -27.70 -7.78
C ARG A 30 24.57 -26.22 -7.53
N MET A 31 23.35 -25.78 -7.83
CA MET A 31 22.96 -24.37 -7.66
C MET A 31 22.98 -23.94 -6.20
N LEU A 32 22.58 -24.81 -5.26
CA LEU A 32 22.76 -24.55 -3.83
C LEU A 32 24.23 -24.32 -3.48
N GLY A 33 25.14 -25.16 -3.97
CA GLY A 33 26.57 -24.98 -3.76
C GLY A 33 27.13 -23.70 -4.39
N GLU A 34 26.62 -23.31 -5.57
CA GLU A 34 26.98 -22.04 -6.23
C GLU A 34 26.50 -20.84 -5.41
N VAL A 35 25.26 -20.86 -4.91
CA VAL A 35 24.72 -19.80 -4.02
C VAL A 35 25.49 -19.74 -2.71
N ASP A 36 25.77 -20.88 -2.07
CA ASP A 36 26.53 -20.93 -0.81
C ASP A 36 27.94 -20.34 -1.00
N SER A 37 28.61 -20.68 -2.11
CA SER A 37 29.91 -20.11 -2.46
C SER A 37 29.85 -18.59 -2.71
N ALA A 38 28.85 -18.12 -3.45
CA ALA A 38 28.67 -16.69 -3.74
C ALA A 38 28.35 -15.89 -2.47
N ARG A 39 27.51 -16.45 -1.60
CA ARG A 39 27.16 -15.92 -0.28
C ARG A 39 28.38 -15.80 0.63
N GLU A 40 29.20 -16.84 0.74
CA GLU A 40 30.43 -16.83 1.53
C GLU A 40 31.42 -15.77 1.01
N ALA A 41 31.63 -15.71 -0.31
CA ALA A 41 32.48 -14.70 -0.93
C ALA A 41 32.00 -13.27 -0.64
N LEU A 42 30.69 -13.03 -0.73
CA LEU A 42 30.09 -11.74 -0.39
C LEU A 42 30.33 -11.39 1.09
N ALA A 43 30.11 -12.34 2.01
CA ALA A 43 30.32 -12.12 3.44
C ALA A 43 31.79 -11.78 3.77
N GLU A 44 32.75 -12.47 3.14
CA GLU A 44 34.17 -12.15 3.27
C GLU A 44 34.52 -10.75 2.74
N MET A 45 33.95 -10.37 1.58
CA MET A 45 34.14 -9.03 1.02
C MET A 45 33.55 -7.93 1.90
N ILE A 46 32.38 -8.16 2.52
CA ILE A 46 31.78 -7.27 3.51
C ILE A 46 32.73 -7.09 4.70
N ALA A 47 33.23 -8.17 5.28
CA ALA A 47 34.15 -8.10 6.42
C ALA A 47 35.44 -7.34 6.08
N ARG A 48 36.00 -7.55 4.88
CA ARG A 48 37.18 -6.83 4.39
C ARG A 48 36.92 -5.33 4.23
N ALA A 49 35.76 -4.96 3.68
CA ALA A 49 35.37 -3.56 3.51
C ALA A 49 35.13 -2.86 4.86
N GLU A 50 34.49 -3.54 5.81
CA GLU A 50 34.25 -3.03 7.17
C GLU A 50 35.56 -2.78 7.93
N ALA A 51 36.54 -3.68 7.79
CA ALA A 51 37.88 -3.49 8.37
C ALA A 51 38.59 -2.22 7.85
N GLN A 52 38.19 -1.71 6.69
CA GLN A 52 38.69 -0.46 6.09
C GLN A 52 37.76 0.74 6.33
N GLY A 53 36.69 0.57 7.12
CA GLY A 53 35.71 1.63 7.39
C GLY A 53 34.79 1.95 6.21
N ILE A 54 34.77 1.12 5.17
CA ILE A 54 33.91 1.29 3.99
C ILE A 54 32.46 0.93 4.37
N PRO A 55 31.45 1.71 3.94
CA PRO A 55 30.04 1.37 4.14
C PRO A 55 29.63 0.10 3.40
N THR A 56 28.91 -0.79 4.09
CA THR A 56 28.53 -2.14 3.63
C THR A 56 27.05 -2.46 3.82
N GLU A 57 26.26 -1.52 4.33
CA GLU A 57 24.88 -1.75 4.73
C GLU A 57 24.01 -2.28 3.57
N TYR A 58 24.17 -1.74 2.35
CA TYR A 58 23.46 -2.24 1.16
C TYR A 58 23.83 -3.70 0.83
N ALA A 59 25.09 -4.09 1.01
CA ALA A 59 25.54 -5.46 0.76
C ALA A 59 25.06 -6.42 1.84
N ARG A 60 24.87 -5.95 3.08
CA ARG A 60 24.21 -6.71 4.14
C ARG A 60 22.74 -6.98 3.81
N VAL A 61 22.03 -6.02 3.20
CA VAL A 61 20.66 -6.27 2.67
C VAL A 61 20.69 -7.40 1.66
N SER A 62 21.61 -7.37 0.69
CA SER A 62 21.78 -8.45 -0.29
C SER A 62 22.03 -9.81 0.36
N LEU A 63 22.88 -9.87 1.40
CA LEU A 63 23.17 -11.09 2.13
C LEU A 63 21.91 -11.65 2.84
N VAL A 64 21.13 -10.79 3.50
CA VAL A 64 19.86 -11.17 4.15
C VAL A 64 18.85 -11.67 3.12
N THR A 65 18.76 -11.03 1.95
CA THR A 65 17.91 -11.50 0.85
C THR A 65 18.31 -12.89 0.37
N ILE A 66 19.61 -13.11 0.13
CA ILE A 66 20.14 -14.42 -0.29
C ILE A 66 19.84 -15.48 0.78
N ASP A 67 20.09 -15.19 2.05
CA ASP A 67 19.82 -16.11 3.17
C ASP A 67 18.34 -16.51 3.24
N LEU A 68 17.44 -15.55 3.03
CA LEU A 68 15.99 -15.79 3.04
C LEU A 68 15.55 -16.69 1.88
N PHE A 69 15.95 -16.39 0.65
CA PHE A 69 15.55 -17.17 -0.52
C PHE A 69 16.20 -18.56 -0.53
N ARG A 70 17.51 -18.64 -0.27
CA ARG A 70 18.25 -19.90 -0.22
C ARG A 70 17.82 -20.80 0.93
N GLY A 71 17.53 -20.21 2.09
CA GLY A 71 17.26 -20.93 3.33
C GLY A 71 15.78 -21.29 3.53
N LYS A 72 14.87 -20.51 2.95
CA LYS A 72 13.43 -20.62 3.24
C LYS A 72 12.56 -20.74 1.99
N PHE A 73 12.60 -19.76 1.08
CA PHE A 73 11.63 -19.69 -0.03
C PHE A 73 11.88 -20.76 -1.09
N ALA A 74 13.02 -20.76 -1.78
CA ALA A 74 13.31 -21.75 -2.83
C ALA A 74 13.21 -23.21 -2.34
N PRO A 75 13.68 -23.58 -1.13
CA PRO A 75 13.45 -24.93 -0.60
C PRO A 75 11.97 -25.24 -0.35
N TRP A 76 11.18 -24.26 0.11
CA TRP A 76 9.75 -24.44 0.34
C TRP A 76 9.02 -24.61 -0.99
N ASP A 77 9.28 -23.76 -1.99
CA ASP A 77 8.63 -23.84 -3.30
C ASP A 77 8.95 -25.16 -4.01
N ARG A 78 10.20 -25.63 -3.92
CA ARG A 78 10.60 -26.95 -4.42
C ARG A 78 9.84 -28.10 -3.74
N ALA A 79 9.62 -28.00 -2.43
CA ALA A 79 8.98 -29.06 -1.64
C ALA A 79 7.44 -29.06 -1.77
N HIS A 80 6.84 -27.95 -2.21
CA HIS A 80 5.39 -27.73 -2.27
C HIS A 80 4.89 -27.34 -3.67
N PRO A 81 5.24 -28.07 -4.73
CA PRO A 81 4.90 -27.67 -6.10
C PRO A 81 3.39 -27.62 -6.36
N ALA A 82 2.59 -28.40 -5.62
CA ALA A 82 1.13 -28.41 -5.76
C ALA A 82 0.51 -27.13 -5.17
N GLU A 83 1.01 -26.67 -4.03
CA GLU A 83 0.61 -25.43 -3.39
C GLU A 83 1.00 -24.22 -4.25
N VAL A 84 2.23 -24.21 -4.78
CA VAL A 84 2.68 -23.15 -5.72
C VAL A 84 1.81 -23.15 -6.98
N GLN A 85 1.53 -24.32 -7.57
CA GLN A 85 0.61 -24.42 -8.72
C GLN A 85 -0.79 -23.89 -8.38
N ALA A 86 -1.33 -24.21 -7.20
CA ALA A 86 -2.63 -23.68 -6.77
C ALA A 86 -2.63 -22.14 -6.64
N MET A 87 -1.52 -21.55 -6.17
CA MET A 87 -1.35 -20.10 -6.16
C MET A 87 -1.31 -19.51 -7.57
N TYR A 88 -0.63 -20.18 -8.51
CA TYR A 88 -0.61 -19.79 -9.92
C TYR A 88 -2.00 -19.86 -10.55
N ASP A 89 -2.74 -20.94 -10.30
CA ASP A 89 -4.08 -21.15 -10.84
C ASP A 89 -5.07 -20.08 -10.33
N ALA A 90 -4.87 -19.62 -9.10
CA ALA A 90 -5.68 -18.58 -8.48
C ALA A 90 -5.42 -17.16 -9.05
N LYS A 91 -4.33 -16.94 -9.79
CA LYS A 91 -3.91 -15.62 -10.27
C LYS A 91 -3.75 -15.61 -11.78
N TYR A 92 -4.61 -14.84 -12.47
CA TYR A 92 -4.60 -14.80 -13.94
C TYR A 92 -3.21 -14.45 -14.53
N PHE A 93 -2.51 -13.50 -13.93
CA PHE A 93 -1.20 -13.04 -14.39
C PHE A 93 -0.15 -14.15 -14.39
N SER A 94 -0.29 -15.19 -13.55
CA SER A 94 0.68 -16.28 -13.44
C SER A 94 0.79 -17.12 -14.72
N ARG A 95 -0.18 -17.02 -15.65
CA ARG A 95 -0.09 -17.62 -16.99
C ARG A 95 0.97 -16.98 -17.88
N HIS A 96 1.43 -15.79 -17.50
CA HIS A 96 2.47 -15.02 -18.19
C HIS A 96 3.85 -15.19 -17.54
N ASP A 97 3.95 -15.95 -16.44
CA ASP A 97 5.23 -16.25 -15.83
C ASP A 97 6.07 -17.14 -16.78
N PRO A 98 7.29 -16.73 -17.15
CA PRO A 98 8.12 -17.51 -18.06
C PRO A 98 8.78 -18.74 -17.43
N VAL A 99 8.80 -18.88 -16.09
CA VAL A 99 9.40 -20.05 -15.41
C VAL A 99 8.37 -21.09 -14.96
N GLY A 100 7.25 -20.64 -14.42
CA GLY A 100 6.23 -21.53 -13.87
C GLY A 100 6.65 -22.17 -12.54
N PRO A 101 5.73 -22.88 -11.86
CA PRO A 101 5.91 -23.31 -10.47
C PRO A 101 7.04 -24.34 -10.27
N VAL A 102 7.37 -25.12 -11.31
CA VAL A 102 8.42 -26.15 -11.23
C VAL A 102 9.82 -25.56 -11.33
N ARG A 103 10.01 -24.48 -12.11
CA ARG A 103 11.31 -23.83 -12.29
C ARG A 103 11.52 -22.66 -11.34
N LEU A 104 10.46 -22.08 -10.77
CA LEU A 104 10.51 -21.01 -9.78
C LEU A 104 11.65 -21.18 -8.76
N PRO A 105 11.79 -22.32 -8.04
CA PRO A 105 12.85 -22.46 -7.04
C PRO A 105 14.27 -22.43 -7.62
N PHE A 106 14.46 -22.78 -8.90
CA PHE A 106 15.77 -22.67 -9.56
C PHE A 106 16.05 -21.25 -10.02
N ASP A 107 15.01 -20.56 -10.49
CA ASP A 107 15.07 -19.15 -10.87
C ASP A 107 15.43 -18.28 -9.66
N GLU A 108 14.82 -18.53 -8.51
CA GLU A 108 15.16 -17.86 -7.24
C GLU A 108 16.62 -18.07 -6.80
N LEU A 109 17.16 -19.29 -7.00
CA LEU A 109 18.59 -19.54 -6.72
C LEU A 109 19.51 -18.85 -7.73
N ALA A 110 19.10 -18.75 -9.01
CA ALA A 110 19.85 -17.99 -10.01
C ALA A 110 19.87 -16.49 -9.67
N ASP A 111 18.73 -15.94 -9.24
CA ASP A 111 18.61 -14.55 -8.78
C ASP A 111 19.48 -14.29 -7.55
N CYS A 112 19.59 -15.24 -6.61
CA CYS A 112 20.52 -15.12 -5.47
C CYS A 112 21.97 -14.92 -5.92
N ILE A 113 22.40 -15.63 -6.97
CA ILE A 113 23.75 -15.47 -7.53
C ILE A 113 23.91 -14.09 -8.17
N GLU A 114 22.90 -13.60 -8.92
CA GLU A 114 22.94 -12.25 -9.50
C GLU A 114 23.01 -11.16 -8.42
N VAL A 115 22.23 -11.30 -7.35
CA VAL A 115 22.25 -10.39 -6.20
C VAL A 115 23.63 -10.37 -5.56
N ALA A 116 24.25 -11.54 -5.37
CA ALA A 116 25.61 -11.65 -4.81
C ALA A 116 26.65 -11.00 -5.73
N ASP A 117 26.66 -11.36 -7.02
CA ASP A 117 27.60 -10.83 -8.02
C ASP A 117 27.50 -9.30 -8.12
N THR A 118 26.27 -8.76 -8.09
CA THR A 118 26.03 -7.31 -8.13
C THR A 118 26.58 -6.61 -6.88
N ALA A 119 26.32 -7.15 -5.68
CA ALA A 119 26.80 -6.58 -4.43
C ALA A 119 28.33 -6.64 -4.33
N MET A 120 28.94 -7.76 -4.74
CA MET A 120 30.39 -7.94 -4.79
C MET A 120 31.04 -6.95 -5.76
N ALA A 121 30.48 -6.76 -6.96
CA ALA A 121 31.00 -5.80 -7.93
C ALA A 121 30.96 -4.34 -7.40
N GLU A 122 29.91 -3.97 -6.66
CA GLU A 122 29.83 -2.64 -6.04
C GLU A 122 30.84 -2.49 -4.89
N LEU A 123 31.00 -3.51 -4.04
CA LEU A 123 32.02 -3.53 -2.98
C LEU A 123 33.43 -3.45 -3.54
N GLU A 124 33.72 -4.16 -4.63
CA GLU A 124 35.02 -4.12 -5.30
C GLU A 124 35.33 -2.69 -5.77
N ARG A 125 34.38 -2.01 -6.40
CA ARG A 125 34.54 -0.60 -6.81
C ARG A 125 34.80 0.32 -5.61
N GLN A 126 34.16 0.08 -4.48
CA GLN A 126 34.44 0.84 -3.25
C GLN A 126 35.84 0.57 -2.70
N LEU A 127 36.27 -0.70 -2.64
CA LEU A 127 37.60 -1.09 -2.18
C LEU A 127 38.73 -0.57 -3.07
N GLN A 128 38.47 -0.46 -4.38
CA GLN A 128 39.40 0.16 -5.34
C GLN A 128 39.38 1.69 -5.29
N GLY A 129 38.44 2.30 -4.57
CA GLY A 129 38.26 3.76 -4.49
C GLY A 129 37.61 4.39 -5.73
N SER A 130 37.10 3.59 -6.68
CA SER A 130 36.40 4.08 -7.89
C SER A 130 34.92 4.40 -7.63
N LEU A 131 34.40 4.02 -6.47
CA LEU A 131 33.09 4.37 -5.95
C LEU A 131 33.23 4.76 -4.47
N ARG A 132 32.46 5.75 -4.02
CA ARG A 132 32.38 6.10 -2.61
C ARG A 132 30.93 6.30 -2.22
N LEU A 133 30.38 5.37 -1.45
CA LEU A 133 29.04 5.49 -0.91
C LEU A 133 29.05 6.19 0.45
N VAL A 134 27.88 6.70 0.84
CA VAL A 134 27.64 7.29 2.15
C VAL A 134 26.98 6.24 3.02
N ARG A 135 27.42 6.15 4.28
CA ARG A 135 26.78 5.29 5.28
C ARG A 135 25.32 5.71 5.47
N PRO A 136 24.33 4.81 5.26
CA PRO A 136 22.94 5.15 5.48
C PRO A 136 22.66 5.36 6.98
N PRO A 137 21.53 6.00 7.33
CA PRO A 137 21.07 6.08 8.70
C PRO A 137 20.79 4.68 9.29
N ASP A 138 21.14 4.46 10.56
CA ASP A 138 20.85 3.21 11.28
C ASP A 138 19.58 3.39 12.14
N PHE A 139 18.48 2.82 11.66
CA PHE A 139 17.17 2.93 12.30
C PHE A 139 17.05 2.15 13.62
N SER A 140 18.00 1.27 13.97
CA SER A 140 17.99 0.63 15.29
C SER A 140 18.67 1.48 16.35
N ALA A 141 19.47 2.46 15.94
CA ALA A 141 20.33 3.20 16.86
C ALA A 141 19.60 4.30 17.62
N ASP A 142 18.44 4.75 17.14
CA ASP A 142 17.66 5.84 17.75
C ASP A 142 16.22 5.86 17.22
N ASP A 143 15.37 6.67 17.84
CA ASP A 143 13.98 6.84 17.42
C ASP A 143 13.84 7.91 16.33
N ILE A 144 13.07 7.60 15.29
CA ILE A 144 12.66 8.61 14.32
C ILE A 144 11.59 9.53 14.91
N ARG A 145 11.58 10.79 14.47
CA ARG A 145 10.58 11.79 14.84
C ARG A 145 10.06 12.49 13.59
N LEU A 146 8.77 12.80 13.54
CA LEU A 146 8.22 13.65 12.50
C LEU A 146 8.38 15.12 12.93
N VAL A 147 9.13 15.92 12.16
CA VAL A 147 9.38 17.34 12.42
C VAL A 147 9.05 18.15 11.18
N GLY A 148 7.95 18.91 11.23
CA GLY A 148 7.39 19.54 10.04
C GLY A 148 6.96 18.49 9.02
N ALA A 149 7.42 18.64 7.77
CA ALA A 149 7.12 17.72 6.68
C ALA A 149 8.05 16.50 6.58
N TYR A 150 8.99 16.31 7.52
CA TYR A 150 10.06 15.33 7.36
C TYR A 150 10.25 14.44 8.58
N TYR A 151 10.44 13.15 8.35
CA TYR A 151 10.99 12.27 9.37
C TYR A 151 12.47 12.58 9.58
N ARG A 152 12.89 12.55 10.84
CA ARG A 152 14.27 12.80 11.24
C ARG A 152 14.78 11.72 12.17
N LEU A 153 16.03 11.32 11.93
CA LEU A 153 16.81 10.44 12.81
C LEU A 153 18.11 11.18 13.18
N ARG A 154 18.31 11.44 14.47
CA ARG A 154 19.46 12.24 14.97
C ARG A 154 19.65 13.56 14.21
N GLY A 155 18.53 14.25 13.95
CA GLY A 155 18.48 15.53 13.24
C GLY A 155 18.59 15.45 11.71
N ARG A 156 18.96 14.30 11.12
CA ARG A 156 19.04 14.10 9.66
C ARG A 156 17.68 13.72 9.11
N VAL A 157 17.31 14.27 7.95
CA VAL A 157 16.10 13.85 7.22
C VAL A 157 16.29 12.41 6.74
N VAL A 158 15.25 11.59 6.90
CA VAL A 158 15.20 10.20 6.47
C VAL A 158 13.87 9.92 5.78
N PHE A 159 13.84 8.88 4.94
CA PHE A 159 12.65 8.36 4.27
C PHE A 159 12.39 6.95 4.81
N PRO A 160 11.54 6.79 5.85
CA PRO A 160 11.19 5.47 6.34
C PRO A 160 10.42 4.71 5.25
N SER A 161 10.88 3.51 4.92
CA SER A 161 10.21 2.60 3.98
C SER A 161 10.18 1.21 4.61
N TYR A 162 9.14 0.43 4.30
CA TYR A 162 9.09 -0.98 4.70
C TYR A 162 8.24 -1.86 3.78
N PHE A 163 8.39 -3.17 3.88
CA PHE A 163 7.44 -4.12 3.30
C PHE A 163 6.30 -4.43 4.27
N PHE A 164 5.06 -4.23 3.84
CA PHE A 164 3.90 -4.57 4.66
C PHE A 164 3.92 -6.05 5.06
N TRP A 165 3.53 -6.35 6.30
CA TRP A 165 3.45 -7.71 6.87
C TRP A 165 4.74 -8.55 6.86
N HIS A 166 5.92 -7.94 6.74
CA HIS A 166 7.17 -8.71 6.91
C HIS A 166 7.28 -9.26 8.36
N PRO A 167 7.91 -10.43 8.58
CA PRO A 167 8.08 -11.00 9.91
C PRO A 167 8.83 -10.07 10.88
N PHE A 168 8.51 -10.18 12.17
CA PHE A 168 9.17 -9.44 13.25
C PHE A 168 10.51 -10.12 13.61
N GLU A 169 11.53 -9.89 12.78
CA GLU A 169 12.89 -10.41 12.93
C GLU A 169 13.88 -9.25 12.72
N GLU A 170 14.95 -9.19 13.53
CA GLU A 170 15.84 -8.01 13.60
C GLU A 170 16.63 -7.79 12.31
N ASP A 171 17.12 -8.84 11.68
CA ASP A 171 17.80 -8.80 10.38
C ASP A 171 16.87 -8.33 9.26
N LEU A 172 15.62 -8.82 9.22
CA LEU A 172 14.60 -8.37 8.26
C LEU A 172 14.23 -6.91 8.50
N MET A 173 14.08 -6.49 9.75
CA MET A 173 13.83 -5.08 10.10
C MET A 173 14.98 -4.16 9.70
N GLN A 174 16.22 -4.63 9.79
CA GLN A 174 17.38 -3.87 9.31
C GLN A 174 17.47 -3.81 7.79
N ALA A 175 17.14 -4.91 7.10
CA ALA A 175 17.23 -5.00 5.66
C ALA A 175 16.09 -4.27 4.95
N TYR A 176 14.88 -4.41 5.47
CA TYR A 176 13.65 -4.02 4.79
C TYR A 176 12.87 -2.93 5.50
N GLY A 177 13.29 -2.46 6.68
CA GLY A 177 12.73 -1.29 7.33
C GLY A 177 12.02 -1.55 8.65
N ARG A 178 11.76 -0.45 9.38
CA ARG A 178 11.24 -0.48 10.76
C ARG A 178 9.91 0.23 10.92
N SER A 179 9.02 0.31 9.93
CA SER A 179 7.68 0.84 10.22
C SER A 179 6.86 -0.18 10.98
N GLY A 180 5.94 0.27 11.84
CA GLY A 180 5.06 -0.59 12.62
C GLY A 180 3.61 -0.49 12.17
N GLU A 181 2.76 -1.41 12.62
CA GLU A 181 1.35 -1.47 12.23
C GLU A 181 0.43 -1.98 13.34
N GLY A 182 -0.80 -1.48 13.37
CA GLY A 182 -1.91 -1.96 14.17
C GLY A 182 -3.17 -2.00 13.30
N TYR A 183 -4.06 -2.95 13.57
CA TYR A 183 -5.32 -3.09 12.85
C TYR A 183 -6.49 -2.92 13.80
N LEU A 184 -7.44 -2.07 13.41
CA LEU A 184 -8.67 -1.77 14.12
C LEU A 184 -9.83 -2.08 13.18
N ALA A 185 -10.84 -2.83 13.64
CA ALA A 185 -12.06 -3.00 12.88
C ALA A 185 -13.25 -3.14 13.80
N VAL A 186 -14.42 -2.70 13.35
CA VAL A 186 -15.66 -2.84 14.13
C VAL A 186 -15.94 -4.29 14.51
N THR A 187 -15.42 -5.27 13.74
CA THR A 187 -15.50 -6.71 14.04
C THR A 187 -14.81 -7.12 15.34
N ASP A 188 -14.00 -6.25 15.95
CA ASP A 188 -13.35 -6.46 17.24
C ASP A 188 -14.32 -6.28 18.42
N LEU A 189 -15.44 -5.60 18.20
CA LEU A 189 -16.54 -5.52 19.16
C LEU A 189 -17.22 -6.89 19.33
N GLY A 190 -17.70 -7.17 20.54
CA GLY A 190 -18.59 -8.28 20.88
C GLY A 190 -20.07 -7.90 20.73
N PRO A 191 -21.00 -8.87 20.80
CA PRO A 191 -22.45 -8.62 20.72
C PRO A 191 -23.01 -7.72 21.84
N ASP A 192 -22.25 -7.52 22.90
CA ASP A 192 -22.52 -6.58 23.99
C ASP A 192 -22.15 -5.13 23.63
N GLY A 193 -21.58 -4.91 22.45
CA GLY A 193 -21.19 -3.58 21.95
C GLY A 193 -19.79 -3.13 22.39
N HIS A 194 -19.06 -3.94 23.16
CA HIS A 194 -17.74 -3.60 23.71
C HIS A 194 -16.61 -4.36 23.02
N VAL A 195 -15.39 -3.83 23.05
CA VAL A 195 -14.21 -4.51 22.47
C VAL A 195 -13.93 -5.79 23.24
N ARG A 196 -13.72 -6.90 22.54
CA ARG A 196 -13.36 -8.18 23.19
C ARG A 196 -12.00 -8.04 23.89
N SER A 197 -11.91 -8.46 25.15
CA SER A 197 -10.68 -8.30 25.96
C SER A 197 -9.43 -8.87 25.29
N TRP A 198 -9.51 -10.07 24.71
CA TRP A 198 -8.38 -10.67 24.01
C TRP A 198 -7.94 -9.89 22.76
N ARG A 199 -8.84 -9.15 22.10
CA ARG A 199 -8.52 -8.27 20.97
C ARG A 199 -7.82 -7.00 21.45
N HIS A 200 -8.34 -6.41 22.51
CA HIS A 200 -7.73 -5.27 23.19
C HIS A 200 -6.29 -5.62 23.62
N ASP A 201 -6.12 -6.69 24.40
CA ASP A 201 -4.82 -7.07 24.97
C ASP A 201 -3.81 -7.40 23.87
N ALA A 202 -4.23 -8.16 22.84
CA ALA A 202 -3.37 -8.51 21.72
C ALA A 202 -2.86 -7.28 20.94
N LEU A 203 -3.71 -6.26 20.73
CA LEU A 203 -3.28 -5.04 20.05
C LEU A 203 -2.31 -4.24 20.94
N VAL A 204 -2.65 -4.02 22.20
CA VAL A 204 -1.80 -3.27 23.13
C VAL A 204 -0.41 -3.90 23.25
N ASP A 205 -0.34 -5.23 23.39
CA ASP A 205 0.93 -5.94 23.48
C ASP A 205 1.71 -5.95 22.16
N LEU A 206 1.02 -6.03 21.02
CA LEU A 206 1.64 -5.88 19.71
C LEU A 206 2.28 -4.49 19.57
N ILE A 207 1.55 -3.42 19.91
CA ILE A 207 2.03 -2.05 19.79
C ILE A 207 3.19 -1.78 20.74
N ARG A 208 3.12 -2.25 21.99
CA ARG A 208 4.22 -2.12 22.95
C ARG A 208 5.50 -2.77 22.44
N ARG A 209 5.41 -4.02 21.96
CA ARG A 209 6.57 -4.73 21.38
C ARG A 209 7.17 -3.99 20.18
N GLN A 210 6.32 -3.42 19.32
CA GLN A 210 6.78 -2.63 18.18
C GLN A 210 7.48 -1.34 18.61
N ALA A 211 6.93 -0.62 19.60
CA ALA A 211 7.57 0.57 20.15
C ALA A 211 8.93 0.25 20.79
N ASP A 212 9.03 -0.85 21.55
CA ASP A 212 10.27 -1.33 22.16
C ASP A 212 11.34 -1.70 21.12
N ALA A 213 10.92 -2.29 19.99
CA ALA A 213 11.81 -2.59 18.86
C ALA A 213 12.11 -1.38 17.95
N ARG A 214 11.72 -0.17 18.39
CA ARG A 214 11.88 1.10 17.65
C ARG A 214 11.22 1.09 16.28
N ARG A 215 10.10 0.37 16.14
CA ARG A 215 9.31 0.47 14.93
C ARG A 215 8.56 1.80 14.89
N ALA A 216 8.76 2.58 13.84
CA ALA A 216 8.09 3.83 13.56
C ALA A 216 8.23 4.24 12.08
N PRO A 217 7.25 4.97 11.49
CA PRO A 217 5.97 5.32 12.11
C PRO A 217 5.12 4.06 12.36
N ILE A 218 4.24 4.12 13.36
CA ILE A 218 3.27 3.06 13.63
C ILE A 218 1.96 3.45 12.94
N GLN A 219 1.56 2.66 11.93
CA GLN A 219 0.32 2.87 11.21
C GLN A 219 -0.84 2.12 11.88
N PHE A 220 -1.90 2.82 12.29
CA PHE A 220 -3.18 2.23 12.65
C PHE A 220 -4.08 2.16 11.43
N PHE A 221 -4.33 0.96 10.93
CA PHE A 221 -5.27 0.69 9.85
C PHE A 221 -6.68 0.51 10.44
N LEU A 222 -7.57 1.46 10.16
CA LEU A 222 -9.02 1.28 10.34
C LEU A 222 -9.64 0.48 9.17
N GLY A 223 -9.97 -0.77 9.43
CA GLY A 223 -10.64 -1.67 8.50
C GLY A 223 -12.17 -1.51 8.51
N HIS A 224 -12.77 -1.46 7.32
CA HIS A 224 -14.21 -1.26 7.13
C HIS A 224 -14.93 -2.45 6.47
N VAL A 225 -14.25 -3.58 6.28
CA VAL A 225 -14.83 -4.80 5.72
C VAL A 225 -15.37 -5.68 6.86
N VAL A 226 -16.63 -6.12 6.75
CA VAL A 226 -17.33 -6.86 7.80
C VAL A 226 -17.89 -8.16 7.22
N GLY A 227 -17.11 -9.23 7.34
CA GLY A 227 -17.43 -10.54 6.75
C GLY A 227 -18.82 -11.09 7.12
N GLU A 228 -19.34 -11.97 6.27
CA GLU A 228 -20.73 -12.46 6.34
C GLU A 228 -21.11 -13.11 7.68
N GLY A 229 -20.15 -13.74 8.37
CA GLY A 229 -20.35 -14.36 9.68
C GLY A 229 -20.20 -13.42 10.89
N ALA A 230 -19.91 -12.14 10.69
CA ALA A 230 -19.72 -11.19 11.79
C ALA A 230 -21.05 -10.85 12.48
N TRP A 231 -21.05 -10.78 13.82
CA TRP A 231 -22.27 -10.56 14.58
C TRP A 231 -22.96 -9.24 14.25
N GLN A 232 -22.19 -8.20 13.91
CA GLN A 232 -22.70 -6.89 13.49
C GLN A 232 -23.67 -7.05 12.32
N ARG A 233 -23.27 -7.85 11.33
CA ARG A 233 -24.07 -8.12 10.13
C ARG A 233 -25.28 -8.99 10.43
N LEU A 234 -25.11 -10.01 11.28
CA LEU A 234 -26.19 -10.91 11.67
C LEU A 234 -27.27 -10.21 12.52
N ALA A 235 -26.86 -9.37 13.47
CA ALA A 235 -27.75 -8.67 14.39
C ALA A 235 -28.32 -7.38 13.82
N HIS A 236 -27.59 -6.70 12.92
CA HIS A 236 -27.98 -5.41 12.33
C HIS A 236 -27.92 -5.44 10.80
N PRO A 237 -28.69 -6.33 10.14
CA PRO A 237 -28.62 -6.51 8.68
C PRO A 237 -28.93 -5.24 7.88
N LYS A 238 -29.71 -4.31 8.45
CA LYS A 238 -30.03 -3.01 7.80
C LYS A 238 -28.81 -2.12 7.57
N VAL A 239 -27.75 -2.25 8.38
CA VAL A 239 -26.50 -1.49 8.21
C VAL A 239 -25.76 -1.91 6.94
N PHE A 240 -25.97 -3.15 6.51
CA PHE A 240 -25.25 -3.79 5.39
C PHE A 240 -26.17 -4.07 4.19
N ALA A 241 -27.46 -3.71 4.29
CA ALA A 241 -28.45 -4.02 3.26
C ALA A 241 -28.30 -3.15 2.01
N ALA A 242 -27.70 -1.96 2.13
CA ALA A 242 -27.45 -1.04 1.03
C ALA A 242 -26.24 -0.15 1.32
N GLY A 243 -25.69 0.50 0.30
CA GLY A 243 -24.61 1.49 0.45
C GLY A 243 -23.19 0.93 0.66
N GLY A 244 -23.06 -0.34 1.05
CA GLY A 244 -21.76 -1.02 1.17
C GLY A 244 -21.03 -1.21 -0.16
N ARG A 245 -19.70 -1.15 -0.12
CA ARG A 245 -18.74 -1.21 -1.25
C ARG A 245 -17.51 -2.03 -0.88
N LEU A 246 -16.65 -2.29 -1.88
CA LEU A 246 -15.56 -3.28 -1.80
C LEU A 246 -14.70 -3.16 -0.53
N PHE A 247 -14.29 -1.93 -0.18
CA PHE A 247 -13.45 -1.66 0.98
C PHE A 247 -14.18 -0.91 2.11
N THR A 248 -15.50 -0.75 2.01
CA THR A 248 -16.34 -0.12 3.04
C THR A 248 -17.72 -0.78 3.01
N ASP A 249 -17.87 -1.84 3.78
CA ASP A 249 -18.90 -2.86 3.57
C ASP A 249 -20.26 -2.52 4.24
N TYR A 250 -20.33 -1.38 4.91
CA TYR A 250 -21.53 -0.84 5.54
C TYR A 250 -21.92 0.52 4.98
N ASP A 251 -23.16 0.92 5.23
CA ASP A 251 -23.61 2.28 4.99
C ASP A 251 -22.95 3.29 5.96
N ILE A 252 -22.05 4.14 5.43
CA ILE A 252 -21.38 5.20 6.21
C ILE A 252 -22.35 6.26 6.77
N ASP A 253 -23.57 6.32 6.24
CA ASP A 253 -24.61 7.24 6.70
C ASP A 253 -25.50 6.63 7.82
N HIS A 254 -25.32 5.35 8.14
CA HIS A 254 -26.08 4.69 9.19
C HIS A 254 -25.53 5.07 10.58
N PRO A 255 -26.36 5.58 11.52
CA PRO A 255 -25.88 6.11 12.80
C PRO A 255 -25.12 5.09 13.66
N LEU A 256 -25.59 3.83 13.67
CA LEU A 256 -24.96 2.74 14.41
C LEU A 256 -23.48 2.50 14.04
N VAL A 257 -23.07 2.82 12.82
CA VAL A 257 -21.66 2.70 12.41
C VAL A 257 -20.79 3.67 13.20
N ARG A 258 -21.26 4.89 13.45
CA ARG A 258 -20.55 5.88 14.26
C ARG A 258 -20.44 5.43 15.70
N GLU A 259 -21.51 4.86 16.25
CA GLU A 259 -21.52 4.30 17.61
C GLU A 259 -20.45 3.20 17.76
N TRP A 260 -20.39 2.25 16.81
CA TRP A 260 -19.37 1.20 16.85
C TRP A 260 -17.94 1.74 16.75
N LEU A 261 -17.72 2.72 15.87
CA LEU A 261 -16.40 3.31 15.68
C LEU A 261 -15.98 4.16 16.89
N GLU A 262 -16.91 4.87 17.54
CA GLU A 262 -16.63 5.58 18.79
C GLU A 262 -16.22 4.63 19.91
N THR A 263 -16.94 3.50 20.08
CA THR A 263 -16.54 2.48 21.06
C THR A 263 -15.17 1.90 20.72
N LEU A 264 -14.92 1.57 19.44
CA LEU A 264 -13.64 1.08 18.97
C LEU A 264 -12.49 2.06 19.28
N PHE A 265 -12.71 3.36 19.03
CA PHE A 265 -11.73 4.40 19.30
C PHE A 265 -11.47 4.56 20.81
N ALA A 266 -12.51 4.56 21.63
CA ALA A 266 -12.40 4.72 23.08
C ALA A 266 -11.75 3.50 23.74
N GLU A 267 -12.17 2.29 23.36
CA GLU A 267 -11.81 1.06 24.09
C GLU A 267 -10.59 0.34 23.51
N GLN A 268 -10.25 0.54 22.23
CA GLN A 268 -9.13 -0.16 21.60
C GLN A 268 -8.05 0.77 21.08
N MET A 269 -8.41 1.87 20.41
CA MET A 269 -7.43 2.81 19.88
C MET A 269 -6.74 3.61 21.00
N ALA A 270 -7.47 4.17 21.95
CA ALA A 270 -6.90 4.94 23.06
C ALA A 270 -5.81 4.19 23.85
N PRO A 271 -6.02 2.94 24.32
CA PRO A 271 -4.96 2.20 25.02
C PRO A 271 -3.80 1.81 24.10
N ALA A 272 -4.06 1.54 22.82
CA ALA A 272 -3.00 1.26 21.84
C ALA A 272 -2.12 2.50 21.57
N VAL A 273 -2.74 3.69 21.45
CA VAL A 273 -2.04 4.97 21.34
C VAL A 273 -1.18 5.22 22.57
N ALA A 274 -1.69 4.96 23.77
CA ALA A 274 -0.91 5.05 25.00
C ALA A 274 0.31 4.09 24.99
N ALA A 275 0.15 2.88 24.44
CA ALA A 275 1.24 1.91 24.30
C ALA A 275 2.31 2.32 23.28
N CYS A 276 2.00 3.20 22.32
CA CYS A 276 2.99 3.75 21.39
C CYS A 276 3.99 4.72 22.07
N GLY A 277 3.63 5.32 23.21
CA GLY A 277 4.38 6.44 23.78
C GLY A 277 4.57 7.57 22.77
N ASP A 278 5.79 8.07 22.62
CA ASP A 278 6.06 9.22 21.74
C ASP A 278 6.45 8.83 20.29
N LYS A 279 6.28 7.57 19.89
CA LYS A 279 6.59 7.15 18.51
C LYS A 279 5.66 7.89 17.54
N PRO A 280 6.15 8.33 16.36
CA PRO A 280 5.28 8.85 15.32
C PRO A 280 4.19 7.84 14.95
N ARG A 281 2.94 8.31 14.88
CA ARG A 281 1.77 7.51 14.57
C ARG A 281 1.04 8.06 13.36
N VAL A 282 0.53 7.15 12.55
CA VAL A 282 -0.23 7.46 11.34
C VAL A 282 -1.52 6.64 11.39
N HIS A 283 -2.68 7.25 11.15
CA HIS A 283 -3.99 6.61 11.20
C HIS A 283 -4.57 6.58 9.79
N MET A 284 -4.62 5.39 9.19
CA MET A 284 -5.29 5.17 7.91
C MET A 284 -6.79 5.11 8.14
N MET A 285 -7.48 6.18 7.79
CA MET A 285 -8.93 6.34 8.02
C MET A 285 -9.77 5.49 7.08
N ALA A 286 -9.24 5.09 5.92
CA ALA A 286 -9.86 4.14 5.00
C ALA A 286 -8.83 3.64 3.97
N ASN A 287 -8.92 2.36 3.61
CA ASN A 287 -8.15 1.73 2.54
C ASN A 287 -8.91 1.82 1.21
N GLU A 288 -8.36 2.51 0.20
CA GLU A 288 -8.95 2.61 -1.15
C GLU A 288 -10.47 2.85 -1.15
N PRO A 289 -10.98 3.83 -0.37
CA PRO A 289 -12.41 4.06 -0.29
C PRO A 289 -12.96 4.41 -1.68
N ALA A 290 -14.10 3.87 -2.04
CA ALA A 290 -14.79 4.19 -3.28
C ALA A 290 -16.29 3.93 -3.13
N PHE A 291 -17.11 4.90 -3.52
CA PHE A 291 -18.57 4.83 -3.45
C PHE A 291 -19.23 4.99 -4.82
N PRO A 292 -18.86 4.17 -5.83
CA PRO A 292 -19.42 4.29 -7.16
C PRO A 292 -20.92 3.98 -7.14
N MET A 293 -21.65 4.66 -8.01
CA MET A 293 -23.12 4.60 -8.07
C MET A 293 -23.64 4.38 -9.49
N ARG A 294 -22.78 4.39 -10.50
CA ARG A 294 -23.14 4.15 -11.90
C ARG A 294 -23.37 2.68 -12.24
N GLU A 295 -24.08 2.42 -13.33
CA GLU A 295 -24.15 1.09 -13.93
C GLU A 295 -22.74 0.56 -14.28
N GLY A 296 -22.48 -0.70 -13.94
CA GLY A 296 -21.15 -1.32 -14.06
C GLY A 296 -20.09 -0.76 -13.11
N GLY A 297 -20.46 0.08 -12.14
CA GLY A 297 -19.58 0.47 -11.02
C GLY A 297 -19.42 -0.69 -10.04
N VAL A 298 -18.25 -0.80 -9.41
CA VAL A 298 -17.94 -1.90 -8.47
C VAL A 298 -18.94 -1.88 -7.31
N GLN A 299 -19.77 -2.91 -7.22
CA GLN A 299 -20.80 -3.05 -6.18
C GLN A 299 -21.82 -1.91 -6.14
N ALA A 300 -22.03 -1.21 -7.26
CA ALA A 300 -23.02 -0.14 -7.36
C ALA A 300 -24.47 -0.66 -7.25
N GLU A 301 -24.69 -1.94 -7.57
CA GLU A 301 -25.95 -2.66 -7.41
C GLU A 301 -26.46 -2.73 -5.97
N ASN A 302 -25.57 -2.53 -4.99
CA ASN A 302 -25.95 -2.40 -3.57
C ASN A 302 -26.75 -1.12 -3.28
N GLY A 303 -26.94 -0.23 -4.26
CA GLY A 303 -27.75 0.98 -4.12
C GLY A 303 -27.27 1.89 -2.99
N VAL A 304 -28.21 2.61 -2.37
CA VAL A 304 -28.00 3.41 -1.16
C VAL A 304 -29.11 3.17 -0.14
N SER A 305 -28.85 3.49 1.11
CA SER A 305 -29.85 3.39 2.18
C SER A 305 -30.85 4.55 2.17
N GLY A 306 -31.90 4.43 2.98
CA GLY A 306 -32.79 5.55 3.28
C GLY A 306 -32.10 6.71 4.00
N TRP A 307 -31.02 6.45 4.74
CA TRP A 307 -30.23 7.49 5.41
C TRP A 307 -29.47 8.34 4.39
N THR A 308 -28.77 7.70 3.45
CA THR A 308 -28.11 8.40 2.34
C THR A 308 -29.11 9.18 1.49
N MET A 309 -30.27 8.59 1.16
CA MET A 309 -31.30 9.28 0.38
C MET A 309 -31.89 10.49 1.15
N THR A 310 -32.03 10.38 2.47
CA THR A 310 -32.44 11.53 3.31
C THR A 310 -31.40 12.65 3.25
N LYS A 311 -30.11 12.34 3.33
CA LYS A 311 -29.04 13.34 3.16
C LYS A 311 -29.07 13.95 1.75
N PHE A 312 -29.32 13.17 0.70
CA PHE A 312 -29.41 13.68 -0.67
C PHE A 312 -30.54 14.71 -0.84
N ARG A 313 -31.71 14.41 -0.28
CA ARG A 313 -32.87 15.30 -0.33
C ARG A 313 -32.61 16.62 0.41
N ALA A 314 -31.98 16.54 1.58
CA ALA A 314 -31.55 17.72 2.32
C ALA A 314 -30.51 18.53 1.54
N TRP A 315 -29.56 17.86 0.85
CA TRP A 315 -28.57 18.51 0.00
C TRP A 315 -29.22 19.25 -1.18
N LEU A 316 -30.19 18.62 -1.86
CA LEU A 316 -30.96 19.28 -2.93
C LEU A 316 -31.72 20.49 -2.41
N GLN A 317 -32.37 20.37 -1.25
CA GLN A 317 -33.09 21.47 -0.62
C GLN A 317 -32.16 22.65 -0.29
N ALA A 318 -30.98 22.37 0.28
CA ALA A 318 -30.00 23.39 0.59
C ALA A 318 -29.46 24.09 -0.67
N LYS A 319 -29.25 23.34 -1.76
CA LYS A 319 -28.71 23.88 -3.01
C LYS A 319 -29.72 24.69 -3.81
N TYR A 320 -30.96 24.22 -3.93
CA TYR A 320 -31.94 24.78 -4.87
C TYR A 320 -33.06 25.57 -4.18
N GLY A 321 -33.27 25.41 -2.88
CA GLY A 321 -34.29 26.11 -2.11
C GLY A 321 -35.74 25.66 -2.36
N SER A 322 -36.10 25.27 -3.59
CA SER A 322 -37.43 24.78 -3.95
C SER A 322 -37.39 23.50 -4.79
N ILE A 323 -38.40 22.65 -4.60
CA ILE A 323 -38.56 21.43 -5.39
C ILE A 323 -38.86 21.75 -6.86
N ASP A 324 -39.53 22.87 -7.14
CA ASP A 324 -39.83 23.33 -8.50
C ASP A 324 -38.57 23.58 -9.32
N ALA A 325 -37.53 24.16 -8.70
CA ALA A 325 -36.24 24.38 -9.36
C ALA A 325 -35.57 23.05 -9.74
N VAL A 326 -35.64 22.06 -8.85
CA VAL A 326 -35.14 20.70 -9.13
C VAL A 326 -35.98 20.04 -10.22
N ASN A 327 -37.31 20.14 -10.16
CA ASN A 327 -38.22 19.58 -11.16
C ASN A 327 -37.97 20.12 -12.55
N GLN A 328 -37.78 21.44 -12.67
CA GLN A 328 -37.41 22.08 -13.93
C GLN A 328 -36.08 21.56 -14.47
N LEU A 329 -35.08 21.41 -13.60
CA LEU A 329 -33.74 20.97 -13.99
C LEU A 329 -33.70 19.48 -14.36
N TYR A 330 -34.42 18.65 -13.61
CA TYR A 330 -34.40 17.20 -13.75
C TYR A 330 -35.45 16.68 -14.73
N GLY A 331 -36.43 17.49 -15.12
CA GLY A 331 -37.59 17.03 -15.87
C GLY A 331 -38.45 16.07 -15.04
N THR A 332 -38.70 16.42 -13.77
CA THR A 332 -39.54 15.66 -12.83
C THR A 332 -40.77 16.47 -12.42
N ALA A 333 -41.67 15.85 -11.66
CA ALA A 333 -42.88 16.48 -11.13
C ALA A 333 -43.11 16.09 -9.66
N TRP A 334 -42.03 16.08 -8.87
CA TRP A 334 -42.07 15.75 -7.45
C TRP A 334 -42.83 16.82 -6.66
N GLY A 335 -43.71 16.41 -5.76
CA GLY A 335 -44.49 17.33 -4.92
C GLY A 335 -43.65 18.03 -3.85
N ASP A 336 -42.61 17.36 -3.35
CA ASP A 336 -41.65 17.89 -2.39
C ASP A 336 -40.30 17.15 -2.49
N PHE A 337 -39.32 17.57 -1.67
CA PHE A 337 -38.01 16.91 -1.63
C PHE A 337 -38.07 15.46 -1.12
N GLY A 338 -39.10 15.05 -0.39
CA GLY A 338 -39.31 13.67 0.08
C GLY A 338 -39.58 12.68 -1.05
N GLU A 339 -40.07 13.13 -2.20
CA GLU A 339 -40.25 12.31 -3.39
C GLU A 339 -39.00 12.22 -4.27
N ALA A 340 -38.02 13.11 -4.06
CA ALA A 340 -36.80 13.12 -4.85
C ALA A 340 -36.03 11.80 -4.69
N THR A 341 -35.61 11.25 -5.83
CA THR A 341 -34.92 9.95 -5.92
C THR A 341 -33.98 9.92 -7.13
N MET A 342 -33.13 8.90 -7.19
CA MET A 342 -32.25 8.62 -8.32
C MET A 342 -32.47 7.19 -8.82
N PRO A 343 -32.38 6.95 -10.14
CA PRO A 343 -32.27 5.60 -10.66
C PRO A 343 -30.92 5.05 -10.20
N LEU A 344 -30.92 3.96 -9.43
CA LEU A 344 -29.72 3.32 -8.90
C LEU A 344 -29.69 1.85 -9.33
N PRO A 345 -28.58 1.36 -9.92
CA PRO A 345 -27.41 2.12 -10.37
C PRO A 345 -27.75 3.21 -11.40
N MET A 346 -26.98 4.29 -11.40
CA MET A 346 -27.18 5.43 -12.30
C MET A 346 -26.82 5.07 -13.74
N PRO A 347 -27.74 5.24 -14.71
CA PRO A 347 -27.44 5.02 -16.12
C PRO A 347 -26.31 5.94 -16.60
N LEU A 348 -25.40 5.43 -17.43
CA LEU A 348 -24.32 6.22 -18.04
C LEU A 348 -24.85 7.35 -18.92
N SER A 349 -26.07 7.20 -19.47
CA SER A 349 -26.75 8.25 -20.23
C SER A 349 -27.05 9.53 -19.44
N LEU A 350 -26.97 9.48 -18.10
CA LEU A 350 -27.07 10.67 -17.26
C LEU A 350 -25.75 11.46 -17.18
N GLN A 351 -24.61 10.86 -17.54
CA GLN A 351 -23.30 11.50 -17.44
C GLN A 351 -23.25 12.79 -18.28
N GLY A 352 -22.75 13.86 -17.67
CA GLY A 352 -22.76 15.21 -18.25
C GLY A 352 -24.05 16.00 -18.04
N GLY A 353 -25.13 15.36 -17.57
CA GLY A 353 -26.39 16.01 -17.19
C GLY A 353 -26.44 16.45 -15.72
N ALA A 354 -27.45 17.24 -15.39
CA ALA A 354 -27.63 17.82 -14.05
C ALA A 354 -27.78 16.76 -12.94
N ARG A 355 -28.57 15.71 -13.18
CA ARG A 355 -28.77 14.61 -12.21
C ARG A 355 -27.47 13.90 -11.86
N TRP A 356 -26.60 13.69 -12.85
CA TRP A 356 -25.27 13.09 -12.64
C TRP A 356 -24.36 14.01 -11.85
N TYR A 357 -24.28 15.27 -12.27
CA TYR A 357 -23.46 16.26 -11.61
C TYR A 357 -23.84 16.42 -10.13
N ASP A 358 -25.13 16.59 -9.85
CA ASP A 358 -25.63 16.79 -8.50
C ASP A 358 -25.40 15.58 -7.61
N TRP A 359 -25.63 14.37 -8.14
CA TRP A 359 -25.33 13.17 -7.37
C TRP A 359 -23.83 13.02 -7.08
N CYS A 360 -22.95 13.25 -8.07
CA CYS A 360 -21.51 13.18 -7.84
C CYS A 360 -21.05 14.19 -6.79
N ARG A 361 -21.57 15.43 -6.83
CA ARG A 361 -21.26 16.45 -5.82
C ARG A 361 -21.81 16.10 -4.44
N PHE A 362 -23.05 15.65 -4.35
CA PHE A 362 -23.62 15.14 -3.11
C PHE A 362 -22.78 13.98 -2.53
N ASN A 363 -22.39 13.03 -3.39
CA ASN A 363 -21.61 11.87 -2.99
C ASN A 363 -20.23 12.29 -2.45
N MET A 364 -19.59 13.27 -3.08
CA MET A 364 -18.37 13.92 -2.57
C MET A 364 -18.61 14.57 -1.21
N ASP A 365 -19.66 15.38 -1.07
CA ASP A 365 -19.91 16.14 0.15
C ASP A 365 -20.24 15.22 1.34
N ARG A 366 -21.01 14.14 1.15
CA ARG A 366 -21.33 13.19 2.25
C ARG A 366 -20.10 12.36 2.68
N VAL A 367 -19.23 12.01 1.73
CA VAL A 367 -17.99 11.26 2.02
C VAL A 367 -16.96 12.17 2.68
N ASN A 368 -16.87 13.43 2.26
CA ASN A 368 -16.06 14.45 2.94
C ASN A 368 -16.53 14.66 4.39
N GLU A 369 -17.84 14.72 4.63
CA GLU A 369 -18.40 14.80 5.99
C GLU A 369 -18.00 13.57 6.82
N TRP A 370 -18.05 12.38 6.22
CA TRP A 370 -17.62 11.15 6.88
C TRP A 370 -16.13 11.17 7.26
N PHE A 371 -15.25 11.55 6.35
CA PHE A 371 -13.82 11.67 6.64
C PHE A 371 -13.52 12.77 7.65
N ALA A 372 -14.22 13.90 7.60
CA ALA A 372 -14.07 14.97 8.57
C ALA A 372 -14.43 14.49 9.98
N TRP A 373 -15.52 13.72 10.10
CA TRP A 373 -15.90 13.09 11.37
C TRP A 373 -14.81 12.11 11.84
N LEU A 374 -14.33 11.20 10.97
CA LEU A 374 -13.27 10.26 11.34
C LEU A 374 -12.01 10.98 11.83
N HIS A 375 -11.57 12.01 11.10
CA HIS A 375 -10.43 12.84 11.43
C HIS A 375 -10.58 13.49 12.82
N GLU A 376 -11.73 14.10 13.09
CA GLU A 376 -12.03 14.73 14.39
C GLU A 376 -12.03 13.70 15.52
N ARG A 377 -12.69 12.55 15.33
CA ARG A 377 -12.80 11.52 16.38
C ARG A 377 -11.47 10.84 16.66
N ILE A 378 -10.62 10.65 15.65
CA ILE A 378 -9.26 10.14 15.84
C ILE A 378 -8.45 11.14 16.64
N HIS A 379 -8.46 12.43 16.30
CA HIS A 379 -7.70 13.44 17.05
C HIS A 379 -8.22 13.69 18.47
N ALA A 380 -9.50 13.44 18.73
CA ALA A 380 -10.03 13.47 20.10
C ALA A 380 -9.37 12.41 21.01
N VAL A 381 -8.87 11.31 20.43
CA VAL A 381 -8.18 10.22 21.14
C VAL A 381 -6.65 10.30 21.02
N ASP A 382 -6.14 10.66 19.85
CA ASP A 382 -4.71 10.82 19.56
C ASP A 382 -4.42 12.20 18.95
N PRO A 383 -4.27 13.25 19.77
CA PRO A 383 -4.02 14.61 19.28
C PRO A 383 -2.73 14.76 18.47
N ASP A 384 -1.73 13.90 18.71
CA ASP A 384 -0.42 13.97 18.04
C ASP A 384 -0.34 13.08 16.78
N GLY A 385 -1.21 12.08 16.68
CA GLY A 385 -1.32 11.19 15.52
C GLY A 385 -1.58 11.95 14.22
N LYS A 386 -1.17 11.39 13.09
CA LYS A 386 -1.43 11.95 11.76
C LYS A 386 -2.47 11.12 11.04
N THR A 387 -3.51 11.74 10.54
CA THR A 387 -4.53 11.03 9.74
C THR A 387 -4.13 11.00 8.27
N HIS A 388 -4.54 9.95 7.56
CA HIS A 388 -4.53 9.89 6.11
C HIS A 388 -5.67 9.02 5.56
N VAL A 389 -5.94 9.17 4.27
CA VAL A 389 -6.78 8.25 3.48
C VAL A 389 -5.88 7.67 2.40
N LYS A 390 -5.89 6.36 2.19
CA LYS A 390 -5.13 5.73 1.11
C LYS A 390 -5.87 5.93 -0.21
N LEU A 391 -5.53 6.99 -0.94
CA LEU A 391 -6.14 7.32 -2.23
C LEU A 391 -5.49 6.53 -3.36
N MET A 392 -6.32 5.97 -4.22
CA MET A 392 -5.87 5.28 -5.42
C MET A 392 -5.16 6.24 -6.39
N GLY A 393 -3.82 6.18 -6.48
CA GLY A 393 -3.02 7.14 -7.27
C GLY A 393 -3.41 7.16 -8.76
N GLU A 394 -3.73 6.00 -9.33
CA GLU A 394 -4.19 5.85 -10.71
C GLU A 394 -5.47 6.65 -11.02
N ARG A 395 -6.33 6.90 -10.02
CA ARG A 395 -7.58 7.66 -10.20
C ARG A 395 -7.33 9.12 -10.55
N SER A 396 -6.14 9.65 -10.23
CA SER A 396 -5.71 10.99 -10.65
C SER A 396 -5.65 11.13 -12.17
N VAL A 397 -5.41 10.04 -12.90
CA VAL A 397 -5.22 10.03 -14.35
C VAL A 397 -6.42 9.42 -15.09
N HIS A 398 -6.97 8.31 -14.59
CA HIS A 398 -7.82 7.42 -15.39
C HIS A 398 -9.29 7.37 -14.97
N PHE A 399 -9.78 8.28 -14.12
CA PHE A 399 -11.12 8.17 -13.55
C PHE A 399 -12.18 9.11 -14.15
N GLU A 400 -12.65 8.83 -15.37
CA GLU A 400 -13.56 9.70 -16.13
C GLU A 400 -14.95 9.96 -15.50
N TYR A 401 -15.44 9.06 -14.64
CA TYR A 401 -16.82 9.10 -14.14
C TYR A 401 -17.05 10.06 -12.98
N ARG A 402 -16.04 10.24 -12.10
CA ARG A 402 -16.11 11.07 -10.88
C ARG A 402 -17.26 10.71 -9.91
N ASP A 403 -17.83 9.51 -10.00
CA ASP A 403 -19.00 9.08 -9.21
C ASP A 403 -18.64 8.37 -7.90
N GLU A 404 -17.36 8.14 -7.60
CA GLU A 404 -16.89 7.42 -6.41
C GLU A 404 -16.99 8.20 -5.09
N GLY A 405 -17.46 9.45 -5.13
CA GLY A 405 -17.63 10.28 -3.93
C GLY A 405 -16.31 10.77 -3.33
N LEU A 406 -15.20 10.68 -4.07
CA LEU A 406 -13.89 11.14 -3.61
C LEU A 406 -13.59 12.53 -4.16
N ASP A 407 -13.54 13.53 -3.29
CA ASP A 407 -13.03 14.87 -3.59
C ASP A 407 -11.57 14.95 -3.13
N PHE A 408 -10.64 14.71 -4.05
CA PHE A 408 -9.21 14.60 -3.71
C PHE A 408 -8.67 15.89 -3.09
N GLU A 409 -9.13 17.05 -3.56
CA GLU A 409 -8.70 18.33 -2.98
C GLU A 409 -9.16 18.48 -1.53
N SER A 410 -10.43 18.17 -1.26
CA SER A 410 -10.99 18.24 0.09
C SER A 410 -10.28 17.26 1.04
N ILE A 411 -10.03 16.04 0.59
CA ILE A 411 -9.34 15.01 1.38
C ILE A 411 -7.89 15.44 1.69
N VAL A 412 -7.13 15.88 0.68
CA VAL A 412 -5.73 16.35 0.86
C VAL A 412 -5.65 17.55 1.82
N ARG A 413 -6.64 18.45 1.77
CA ARG A 413 -6.71 19.60 2.68
C ARG A 413 -7.07 19.18 4.11
N LEU A 414 -7.96 18.19 4.28
CA LEU A 414 -8.40 17.69 5.58
C LEU A 414 -7.29 16.96 6.34
N VAL A 415 -6.67 15.95 5.73
CA VAL A 415 -5.78 15.01 6.45
C VAL A 415 -4.42 15.63 6.79
N ASP A 416 -3.76 15.20 7.86
CA ASP A 416 -2.44 15.73 8.24
C ASP A 416 -1.32 15.30 7.28
N MET A 417 -1.49 14.13 6.69
CA MET A 417 -0.52 13.44 5.85
C MET A 417 -1.26 12.86 4.65
N PRO A 418 -1.26 13.54 3.48
CA PRO A 418 -1.90 13.00 2.28
C PRO A 418 -1.40 11.59 1.96
N GLY A 419 -2.33 10.65 1.79
CA GLY A 419 -2.05 9.23 1.63
C GLY A 419 -2.30 8.74 0.20
N THR A 420 -1.46 7.81 -0.27
CA THR A 420 -1.59 7.20 -1.61
C THR A 420 -1.27 5.70 -1.61
N ASP A 421 -1.48 5.06 -2.76
CA ASP A 421 -1.08 3.67 -3.09
C ASP A 421 -0.47 3.59 -4.51
N SER A 422 0.32 4.59 -4.83
CA SER A 422 0.69 4.96 -6.19
C SER A 422 1.22 3.77 -6.97
N GLN A 423 0.73 3.63 -8.20
CA GLN A 423 1.16 2.57 -9.09
C GLN A 423 2.27 3.06 -10.02
N MET A 424 3.25 2.19 -10.25
CA MET A 424 4.24 2.33 -11.30
C MET A 424 4.44 0.98 -11.97
N THR A 425 4.89 0.95 -13.22
CA THR A 425 5.17 -0.30 -13.93
C THR A 425 6.23 -0.05 -14.99
N PRO A 426 7.19 -0.97 -15.18
CA PRO A 426 8.18 -0.81 -16.24
C PRO A 426 7.56 -1.08 -17.62
N ALA A 427 8.10 -0.47 -18.67
CA ALA A 427 7.58 -0.58 -20.04
C ALA A 427 7.56 -2.02 -20.59
N ASP A 428 8.45 -2.87 -20.07
CA ASP A 428 8.66 -4.26 -20.44
C ASP A 428 7.92 -5.27 -19.55
N ALA A 429 7.04 -4.82 -18.63
CA ALA A 429 6.21 -5.72 -17.84
C ALA A 429 5.40 -6.69 -18.73
N GLU A 430 5.51 -7.99 -18.46
CA GLU A 430 4.95 -9.09 -19.25
C GLU A 430 3.43 -9.19 -19.15
N TRP A 431 2.85 -8.68 -18.07
CA TRP A 431 1.42 -8.57 -17.87
C TRP A 431 1.06 -7.16 -17.41
N ASP A 432 0.13 -6.49 -18.08
CA ASP A 432 -0.41 -5.20 -17.66
C ASP A 432 -1.75 -4.93 -18.35
N VAL A 433 -2.83 -4.90 -17.56
CA VAL A 433 -4.20 -4.65 -18.03
C VAL A 433 -4.76 -3.30 -17.55
N ARG A 434 -3.89 -2.40 -17.11
CA ARG A 434 -4.31 -1.07 -16.66
C ARG A 434 -4.76 -0.20 -17.83
N PHE A 435 -5.61 0.77 -17.51
CA PHE A 435 -6.23 1.66 -18.48
C PHE A 435 -5.16 2.57 -19.10
N ASP A 436 -5.16 2.67 -20.44
CA ASP A 436 -4.23 3.48 -21.23
C ASP A 436 -2.73 3.16 -21.08
N GLN A 437 -2.25 2.29 -21.97
CA GLN A 437 -0.84 1.90 -22.12
C GLN A 437 -0.06 2.75 -23.14
N SER A 438 -0.63 3.87 -23.62
CA SER A 438 0.01 4.69 -24.67
C SER A 438 1.38 5.25 -24.27
N TRP A 439 1.62 5.40 -22.96
CA TRP A 439 2.90 5.81 -22.39
C TRP A 439 4.07 4.90 -22.80
N ARG A 440 3.83 3.60 -23.03
CA ARG A 440 4.89 2.63 -23.40
C ARG A 440 5.59 2.98 -24.71
N GLY A 441 4.93 3.72 -25.60
CA GLY A 441 5.53 4.20 -26.85
C GLY A 441 6.56 5.33 -26.67
N ARG A 442 6.69 5.89 -25.45
CA ARG A 442 7.51 7.08 -25.19
C ARG A 442 8.35 7.01 -23.91
N TYR A 443 7.88 6.32 -22.87
CA TYR A 443 8.48 6.31 -21.55
C TYR A 443 8.90 4.87 -21.15
N CYS A 444 9.98 4.74 -20.38
CA CYS A 444 10.47 3.46 -19.88
C CYS A 444 9.71 2.93 -18.65
N LEU A 445 8.83 3.75 -18.06
CA LEU A 445 7.94 3.38 -16.96
C LEU A 445 6.65 4.20 -16.98
N GLU A 446 5.59 3.67 -16.39
CA GLU A 446 4.34 4.39 -16.12
C GLU A 446 4.63 5.38 -14.98
N TRP A 447 4.78 6.67 -15.33
CA TRP A 447 5.13 7.72 -14.37
C TRP A 447 3.92 8.52 -13.90
N ARG A 448 2.80 8.48 -14.64
CA ARG A 448 1.73 9.48 -14.51
C ARG A 448 0.97 9.29 -13.21
N ALA A 449 0.60 8.05 -12.87
CA ALA A 449 -0.19 7.78 -11.66
C ALA A 449 0.51 8.29 -10.39
N GLN A 450 1.82 8.06 -10.29
CA GLN A 450 2.62 8.54 -9.16
C GLN A 450 2.91 10.05 -9.25
N ALA A 451 3.52 10.50 -10.35
CA ALA A 451 4.01 11.88 -10.42
C ALA A 451 2.88 12.92 -10.43
N ILE A 452 1.79 12.67 -11.17
CA ILE A 452 0.65 13.61 -11.22
C ILE A 452 -0.02 13.68 -9.84
N MET A 453 -0.18 12.55 -9.15
CA MET A 453 -0.76 12.53 -7.81
C MET A 453 0.12 13.26 -6.80
N LEU A 454 1.44 13.03 -6.82
CA LEU A 454 2.38 13.73 -5.95
C LEU A 454 2.38 15.24 -6.26
N ASP A 455 2.47 15.65 -7.52
CA ASP A 455 2.42 17.07 -7.91
C ASP A 455 1.11 17.74 -7.49
N PHE A 456 -0.02 17.04 -7.63
CA PHE A 456 -1.33 17.51 -7.16
C PHE A 456 -1.34 17.72 -5.63
N ILE A 457 -0.86 16.74 -4.86
CA ILE A 457 -0.73 16.86 -3.40
C ILE A 457 0.16 18.04 -3.02
N ARG A 458 1.34 18.17 -3.63
CA ARG A 458 2.30 19.23 -3.31
C ARG A 458 1.79 20.61 -3.72
N SER A 459 0.95 20.70 -4.75
CA SER A 459 0.28 21.94 -5.15
C SER A 459 -0.72 22.41 -4.09
N LEU A 460 -1.42 21.49 -3.42
CA LEU A 460 -2.44 21.81 -2.42
C LEU A 460 -1.88 21.96 -1.00
N ALA A 461 -0.91 21.13 -0.64
CA ALA A 461 -0.41 21.00 0.72
C ALA A 461 1.12 20.79 0.77
N PRO A 462 1.93 21.75 0.30
CA PRO A 462 3.40 21.60 0.20
C PRO A 462 4.09 21.44 1.56
N GLY A 463 3.43 21.83 2.66
CA GLY A 463 3.95 21.71 4.03
C GLY A 463 3.62 20.39 4.72
N LYS A 464 2.80 19.51 4.11
CA LYS A 464 2.44 18.21 4.69
C LYS A 464 3.41 17.11 4.21
N PRO A 465 3.78 16.15 5.07
CA PRO A 465 4.43 14.92 4.61
C PRO A 465 3.45 14.10 3.76
N CYS A 466 3.94 13.39 2.75
CA CYS A 466 3.16 12.40 2.01
C CYS A 466 3.43 11.01 2.59
N TYR A 467 2.48 10.09 2.43
CA TYR A 467 2.67 8.71 2.88
C TYR A 467 1.96 7.72 1.97
N ASP A 468 2.77 6.91 1.29
CA ASP A 468 2.26 5.84 0.46
C ASP A 468 2.20 4.55 1.29
N SER A 469 0.98 4.15 1.67
CA SER A 469 0.76 3.03 2.59
C SER A 469 0.73 1.66 1.90
N GLU A 470 0.71 1.62 0.56
CA GLU A 470 0.81 0.38 -0.21
C GLU A 470 1.33 0.69 -1.62
N TRP A 471 2.63 0.99 -1.71
CA TRP A 471 3.22 1.41 -2.97
C TRP A 471 3.23 0.26 -3.99
N HIS A 472 2.37 0.36 -5.00
CA HIS A 472 2.20 -0.63 -6.06
C HIS A 472 3.20 -0.45 -7.21
N GLY A 473 4.45 -0.08 -6.88
CA GLY A 473 5.55 0.03 -7.83
C GLY A 473 6.35 -1.24 -8.04
N LEU A 474 6.21 -2.24 -7.15
CA LEU A 474 6.85 -3.55 -7.29
C LEU A 474 5.92 -4.62 -7.89
N SER A 475 4.63 -4.55 -7.59
CA SER A 475 3.62 -5.37 -8.25
C SER A 475 2.21 -4.86 -7.97
N GLY A 476 1.24 -5.35 -8.75
CA GLY A 476 -0.18 -5.16 -8.47
C GLY A 476 -1.01 -6.35 -8.93
N SER A 477 -2.32 -6.26 -8.73
CA SER A 477 -3.28 -7.25 -9.26
C SER A 477 -3.45 -7.14 -10.79
N ARG A 478 -3.15 -5.97 -11.35
CA ARG A 478 -3.34 -5.63 -12.77
C ARG A 478 -2.05 -5.56 -13.58
N TRP A 479 -0.89 -5.79 -12.97
CA TRP A 479 0.37 -5.84 -13.69
C TRP A 479 1.41 -6.74 -13.00
N ARG A 480 2.34 -7.30 -13.77
CA ARG A 480 3.45 -8.10 -13.28
C ARG A 480 4.67 -7.93 -14.18
N ALA A 481 5.83 -7.69 -13.56
CA ALA A 481 7.14 -7.87 -14.16
C ALA A 481 7.82 -9.04 -13.43
N PHE A 482 8.04 -10.17 -14.09
CA PHE A 482 8.56 -11.38 -13.42
C PHE A 482 10.06 -11.29 -13.18
N HIS A 483 10.77 -10.61 -14.08
CA HIS A 483 12.21 -10.36 -13.98
C HIS A 483 12.48 -8.86 -13.87
N MET A 484 12.09 -8.29 -12.74
CA MET A 484 12.10 -6.83 -12.54
C MET A 484 13.52 -6.27 -12.48
N ASP A 485 13.81 -5.31 -13.37
CA ASP A 485 15.10 -4.62 -13.38
C ASP A 485 15.29 -3.72 -12.15
N ARG A 486 16.37 -3.93 -11.39
CA ARG A 486 16.75 -3.06 -10.26
C ARG A 486 16.89 -1.57 -10.63
N ARG A 487 17.20 -1.26 -11.89
CA ARG A 487 17.28 0.11 -12.41
C ARG A 487 15.89 0.75 -12.49
N TYR A 488 14.86 -0.03 -12.84
CA TYR A 488 13.48 0.44 -12.78
C TYR A 488 13.11 0.76 -11.33
N VAL A 489 13.34 -0.16 -10.38
CA VAL A 489 12.99 0.05 -8.96
C VAL A 489 13.67 1.32 -8.42
N ARG A 490 14.96 1.49 -8.71
CA ARG A 490 15.71 2.69 -8.32
C ARG A 490 15.12 3.96 -8.94
N ALA A 491 14.83 3.95 -10.24
CA ALA A 491 14.26 5.11 -10.92
C ALA A 491 12.87 5.48 -10.40
N ALA A 492 12.02 4.47 -10.15
CA ALA A 492 10.66 4.60 -9.65
C ALA A 492 10.63 5.23 -8.25
N LEU A 493 11.43 4.70 -7.31
CA LEU A 493 11.56 5.25 -5.95
C LEU A 493 12.20 6.65 -5.95
N TRP A 494 13.23 6.87 -6.76
CA TRP A 494 13.86 8.19 -6.84
C TRP A 494 12.90 9.25 -7.39
N LEU A 495 12.08 8.90 -8.38
CA LEU A 495 11.01 9.76 -8.88
C LEU A 495 9.97 10.05 -7.78
N ALA A 496 9.63 9.06 -6.96
CA ALA A 496 8.70 9.24 -5.84
C ALA A 496 9.24 10.25 -4.82
N PHE A 497 10.45 10.01 -4.29
CA PHE A 497 11.04 10.86 -3.26
C PHE A 497 11.35 12.27 -3.75
N SER A 498 11.76 12.42 -5.02
CA SER A 498 11.95 13.75 -5.62
C SER A 498 10.63 14.48 -5.88
N GLY A 499 9.54 13.75 -6.10
CA GLY A 499 8.16 14.28 -6.14
C GLY A 499 7.56 14.62 -4.77
N GLY A 500 8.27 14.30 -3.67
CA GLY A 500 7.85 14.62 -2.31
C GLY A 500 7.09 13.51 -1.59
N LEU A 501 7.27 12.26 -2.01
CA LEU A 501 6.90 11.09 -1.21
C LEU A 501 7.67 11.07 0.13
#